data_AF-A0A1A8DKK1-F1
#
_entry.id   AF-A0A1A8DKK1-F1
#
_cell.length_a   1.000
_cell.length_b   1.000
_cell.length_c   1.000
_cell.angle_alpha   90.00
_cell.angle_beta   90.00
_cell.angle_gamma   90.00
#
_symmetry.space_group_name_H-M   'P 1'
#
loop_
_entity.id
_entity.type
_entity.pdbx_description
1 polymer ?
#
loop_
_entity_poly.entity_id
_entity_poly.type
_entity_poly.pdbx_seq_one_letter_code
_entity_poly.pdbx_strand_id
1 'polypeptide(L)'
;TEADVMMSLTNLADKELVHMISWAKKIPGFVDLCLLDQVHLLECCWLEVLMIGLMWRSVDHPGKLIFSPDLSLSREEGSCVQGFAEIFDMLIAATSRVRELKLKREEYVCLKAMILLNS
;
A
#
# COMPACT_ATOMS: atom_id res chain seq x y z
N THR A 1 22.04 3.43 -4.63
CA THR A 1 21.91 3.32 -6.11
C THR A 1 20.47 2.90 -6.43
N GLU A 2 20.00 3.03 -7.67
CA GLU A 2 18.66 2.58 -8.10
C GLU A 2 18.33 1.15 -7.63
N ALA A 3 19.29 0.24 -7.78
CA ALA A 3 19.19 -1.15 -7.35
C ALA A 3 18.98 -1.29 -5.82
N ASP A 4 19.65 -0.47 -5.01
CA ASP A 4 19.51 -0.52 -3.56
C ASP A 4 18.11 -0.07 -3.10
N VAL A 5 17.55 0.95 -3.76
CA VAL A 5 16.19 1.45 -3.48
C VAL A 5 15.17 0.38 -3.85
N MET A 6 15.25 -0.17 -5.07
CA MET A 6 14.35 -1.24 -5.50
C MET A 6 14.44 -2.48 -4.62
N MET A 7 15.65 -2.91 -4.26
CA MET A 7 15.84 -4.02 -3.34
C MET A 7 15.22 -3.75 -1.96
N SER A 8 15.35 -2.54 -1.43
CA SER A 8 14.75 -2.16 -0.15
C SER A 8 13.22 -2.17 -0.20
N LEU A 9 12.64 -1.64 -1.28
CA LEU A 9 11.19 -1.62 -1.50
C LEU A 9 10.62 -3.03 -1.69
N THR A 10 11.26 -3.87 -2.49
CA THR A 10 10.83 -5.27 -2.69
C THR A 10 10.91 -6.07 -1.39
N ASN A 11 12.02 -5.95 -0.65
CA ASN A 11 12.17 -6.62 0.65
C ASN A 11 11.13 -6.15 1.67
N LEU A 12 10.70 -4.89 1.61
CA LEU A 12 9.64 -4.38 2.46
C LEU A 12 8.27 -4.94 2.04
N ALA A 13 7.98 -4.97 0.74
CA ALA A 13 6.75 -5.55 0.21
C ALA A 13 6.58 -7.02 0.62
N ASP A 14 7.64 -7.82 0.54
CA ASP A 14 7.64 -9.22 0.99
C ASP A 14 7.23 -9.35 2.46
N LYS A 15 7.74 -8.47 3.33
CA LYS A 15 7.36 -8.43 4.75
C LYS A 15 5.92 -7.99 4.95
N GLU A 16 5.47 -6.95 4.24
CA GLU A 16 4.10 -6.46 4.34
C GLU A 16 3.08 -7.50 3.82
N LEU A 17 3.42 -8.30 2.81
CA LEU A 17 2.59 -9.39 2.30
C LEU A 17 2.29 -10.45 3.37
N VAL A 18 3.29 -10.86 4.16
CA VAL A 18 3.09 -11.81 5.27
C VAL A 18 2.09 -11.25 6.30
N HIS A 19 2.20 -9.95 6.60
CA HIS A 19 1.27 -9.27 7.49
C HIS A 19 -0.13 -9.10 6.88
N MET A 20 -0.21 -8.86 5.56
CA MET A 20 -1.46 -8.76 4.81
C MET A 20 -2.23 -10.08 4.86
N ILE A 21 -1.58 -11.22 4.64
CA ILE A 21 -2.22 -12.55 4.74
C ILE A 21 -2.77 -12.77 6.15
N SER A 22 -1.99 -12.42 7.17
CA SER A 22 -2.39 -12.52 8.58
C SER A 22 -3.54 -11.58 8.93
N TRP A 23 -3.62 -10.42 8.29
CA TRP A 23 -4.70 -9.46 8.45
C TRP A 23 -5.98 -9.91 7.75
N ALA A 24 -5.88 -10.41 6.51
CA ALA A 24 -7.02 -10.90 5.73
C ALA A 24 -7.78 -12.01 6.48
N LYS A 25 -7.07 -12.94 7.10
CA LYS A 25 -7.64 -14.01 7.95
C LYS A 25 -8.43 -13.50 9.17
N LYS A 26 -8.26 -12.24 9.57
CA LYS A 26 -9.00 -11.61 10.67
C LYS A 26 -10.24 -10.84 10.21
N ILE A 27 -10.45 -10.71 8.90
CA ILE A 27 -11.63 -10.04 8.35
C ILE A 27 -12.82 -11.00 8.46
N PRO A 28 -13.95 -10.56 9.06
CA PRO A 28 -15.16 -11.37 9.14
C PRO A 28 -15.61 -11.87 7.75
N GLY A 29 -15.89 -13.16 7.64
CA GLY A 29 -16.33 -13.79 6.38
C GLY A 29 -15.19 -14.26 5.46
N PHE A 30 -13.96 -13.73 5.59
CA PHE A 30 -12.87 -14.07 4.66
C PHE A 30 -12.42 -15.53 4.78
N VAL A 31 -12.32 -16.06 6.00
CA VAL A 31 -11.91 -17.46 6.25
C VAL A 31 -13.00 -18.47 5.91
N ASP A 32 -14.23 -18.02 5.70
CA ASP A 32 -15.36 -18.84 5.32
C ASP A 32 -15.40 -19.11 3.79
N LEU A 33 -14.63 -18.33 3.01
CA LEU A 33 -14.41 -18.57 1.58
C LEU A 33 -13.57 -19.84 1.36
N CYS A 34 -13.70 -20.46 0.19
CA CYS A 34 -12.82 -21.58 -0.13
C CYS A 34 -11.37 -21.10 -0.29
N LEU A 35 -10.39 -22.00 -0.06
CA LEU A 35 -8.97 -21.62 -0.11
C LEU A 35 -8.57 -21.04 -1.48
N LEU A 36 -9.17 -21.54 -2.57
CA LEU A 36 -8.92 -21.05 -3.91
C LEU A 36 -9.31 -19.56 -4.03
N ASP A 37 -10.50 -19.19 -3.54
CA ASP A 37 -10.98 -17.80 -3.57
C ASP A 37 -10.14 -16.92 -2.64
N GLN A 38 -9.77 -17.40 -1.46
CA GLN A 38 -8.88 -16.65 -0.55
C GLN A 38 -7.54 -16.30 -1.21
N VAL A 39 -6.93 -17.26 -1.91
CA VAL A 39 -5.68 -17.04 -2.65
C VAL A 39 -5.91 -16.09 -3.82
N HIS A 40 -6.96 -16.30 -4.60
CA HIS A 40 -7.29 -15.46 -5.76
C HIS A 40 -7.45 -13.99 -5.39
N LEU A 41 -8.26 -13.70 -4.35
CA LEU A 41 -8.46 -12.33 -3.85
C LEU A 41 -7.14 -11.68 -3.45
N LEU A 42 -6.27 -12.40 -2.72
CA LEU A 42 -4.97 -11.89 -2.30
C LEU A 42 -4.05 -11.62 -3.51
N GLU A 43 -3.99 -12.53 -4.47
CA GLU A 43 -3.19 -12.37 -5.70
C GLU A 43 -3.64 -11.18 -6.55
N CYS A 44 -4.95 -10.90 -6.61
CA CYS A 44 -5.49 -9.78 -7.38
C CYS A 44 -5.26 -8.42 -6.70
N CYS A 45 -5.40 -8.34 -5.37
CA CYS A 45 -5.47 -7.05 -4.68
C CYS A 45 -4.20 -6.63 -3.91
N TRP A 46 -3.19 -7.50 -3.79
CA TRP A 46 -2.08 -7.27 -2.84
C TRP A 46 -1.43 -5.90 -3.01
N LEU A 47 -1.16 -5.49 -4.25
CA LEU A 47 -0.52 -4.22 -4.52
C LEU A 47 -1.42 -3.05 -4.11
N GLU A 48 -2.71 -3.11 -4.42
CA GLU A 48 -3.69 -2.07 -4.06
C GLU A 48 -3.81 -1.92 -2.54
N VAL A 49 -3.80 -3.04 -1.80
CA VAL A 49 -3.81 -3.06 -0.34
C VAL A 49 -2.53 -2.45 0.26
N LEU A 50 -1.37 -2.70 -0.34
CA LEU A 50 -0.12 -2.05 0.06
C LEU A 50 -0.15 -0.55 -0.26
N MET A 51 -0.66 -0.17 -1.44
CA MET A 51 -0.73 1.24 -1.86
C MET A 51 -1.66 2.07 -0.98
N ILE A 52 -2.85 1.58 -0.63
CA ILE A 52 -3.74 2.30 0.32
C ILE A 52 -3.09 2.40 1.71
N GLY A 53 -2.33 1.39 2.13
CA GLY A 53 -1.51 1.44 3.33
C GLY A 53 -0.44 2.53 3.29
N LEU A 54 0.29 2.62 2.18
CA LEU A 54 1.31 3.64 1.94
C LEU A 54 0.71 5.05 1.96
N MET A 55 -0.40 5.26 1.25
CA MET A 55 -1.10 6.56 1.23
C MET A 55 -1.55 6.97 2.63
N TRP A 56 -2.13 6.03 3.39
CA TRP A 56 -2.55 6.28 4.77
C TRP A 56 -1.39 6.68 5.67
N ARG A 57 -0.24 5.96 5.61
CA ARG A 57 0.97 6.31 6.37
C ARG A 57 1.56 7.67 5.98
N SER A 58 1.33 8.10 4.74
CA SER A 58 1.93 9.31 4.18
C SER A 58 1.02 10.55 4.25
N VAL A 59 -0.19 10.41 4.79
CA VAL A 59 -1.23 11.47 4.73
C VAL A 59 -0.75 12.79 5.34
N ASP A 60 0.00 12.72 6.44
CA ASP A 60 0.53 13.88 7.18
C ASP A 60 1.91 14.35 6.67
N HIS A 61 2.40 13.80 5.55
CA HIS A 61 3.71 14.08 4.99
C HIS A 61 3.61 14.56 3.52
N PRO A 62 3.21 15.83 3.27
CA PRO A 62 3.09 16.35 1.91
C PRO A 62 4.39 16.24 1.11
N GLY A 63 4.30 15.71 -0.12
CA GLY A 63 5.44 15.57 -1.04
C GLY A 63 6.39 14.40 -0.74
N LYS A 64 6.08 13.57 0.27
CA LYS A 64 6.87 12.38 0.63
C LYS A 64 5.99 11.15 0.73
N LEU A 65 6.58 9.99 0.45
CA LEU A 65 5.98 8.68 0.70
C LEU A 65 6.71 7.99 1.85
N ILE A 66 5.94 7.56 2.85
CA ILE A 66 6.44 6.90 4.07
C ILE A 66 6.21 5.39 3.95
N PHE A 67 7.21 4.69 3.42
CA PHE A 67 7.17 3.25 3.22
C PHE A 67 7.24 2.51 4.56
N SER A 68 8.16 2.91 5.43
CA SER A 68 8.32 2.42 6.80
C SER A 68 8.92 3.53 7.69
N PRO A 69 9.00 3.37 9.03
CA PRO A 69 9.62 4.36 9.90
C PRO A 69 11.08 4.72 9.55
N ASP A 70 11.78 3.78 8.92
CA ASP A 70 13.18 3.87 8.49
C ASP A 70 13.36 4.12 6.98
N LEU A 71 12.28 4.05 6.18
CA LEU A 71 12.30 4.29 4.73
C LEU A 71 11.23 5.30 4.34
N SER A 72 11.68 6.51 4.03
CA SER A 72 10.86 7.55 3.41
C SER A 72 11.55 8.04 2.15
N LEU A 73 10.79 8.34 1.11
CA LEU A 73 11.31 8.91 -0.12
C LEU A 73 10.60 10.23 -0.42
N SER A 74 11.38 11.27 -0.74
CA SER A 74 10.89 12.46 -1.43
C SER A 74 10.81 12.21 -2.93
N ARG A 75 10.19 13.15 -3.66
CA ARG A 75 10.12 13.10 -5.13
C ARG A 75 11.52 13.08 -5.76
N GLU A 76 12.45 13.86 -5.23
CA GLU A 76 13.83 13.93 -5.70
C GLU A 76 14.56 12.60 -5.49
N GLU A 77 14.36 11.96 -4.33
CA GLU A 77 14.94 10.66 -4.00
C GLU A 77 14.30 9.52 -4.83
N GLY A 78 13.00 9.59 -5.11
CA GLY A 78 12.29 8.64 -5.98
C GLY A 78 12.66 8.77 -7.46
N SER A 79 13.20 9.92 -7.89
CA SER A 79 13.62 10.17 -9.28
C SER A 79 14.86 9.38 -9.69
N CYS A 80 15.54 8.70 -8.75
CA CYS A 80 16.71 7.86 -9.05
C CYS A 80 16.36 6.48 -9.65
N VAL A 81 15.08 6.12 -9.73
CA VAL A 81 14.60 4.84 -10.29
C VAL A 81 13.80 5.12 -11.57
N GLN A 82 14.22 4.54 -12.69
CA GLN A 82 13.58 4.79 -13.98
C GLN A 82 12.16 4.22 -14.01
N GLY A 83 11.17 5.02 -14.45
CA GLY A 83 9.75 4.64 -14.45
C GLY A 83 9.04 4.74 -13.10
N PHE A 84 9.77 4.88 -12.00
CA PHE A 84 9.18 5.06 -10.67
C PHE A 84 8.62 6.47 -10.47
N ALA A 85 9.18 7.48 -11.16
CA ALA A 85 8.77 8.88 -11.02
C ALA A 85 7.29 9.12 -11.33
N GLU A 86 6.75 8.50 -12.38
CA GLU A 86 5.33 8.64 -12.75
C GLU A 86 4.42 7.99 -11.69
N ILE A 87 4.77 6.79 -11.23
CA ILE A 87 4.05 6.08 -10.17
C ILE A 87 4.10 6.89 -8.87
N PHE A 88 5.26 7.44 -8.55
CA PHE A 88 5.46 8.29 -7.38
C PHE A 88 4.56 9.52 -7.43
N ASP A 89 4.50 10.21 -8.58
CA ASP A 89 3.65 11.39 -8.77
C ASP A 89 2.16 11.04 -8.63
N MET A 90 1.73 9.89 -9.18
CA MET A 90 0.37 9.39 -8.99
C MET A 90 0.06 9.10 -7.51
N LEU A 91 0.98 8.47 -6.78
CA LEU A 91 0.81 8.15 -5.36
C LEU A 91 0.77 9.42 -4.49
N ILE A 92 1.59 10.42 -4.80
CA ILE A 92 1.55 11.72 -4.11
C ILE A 92 0.21 12.43 -4.36
N ALA A 93 -0.26 12.45 -5.62
CA ALA A 93 -1.54 13.05 -5.97
C ALA A 93 -2.71 12.34 -5.25
N ALA A 94 -2.73 11.01 -5.26
CA ALA A 94 -3.74 10.21 -4.58
C ALA A 94 -3.71 10.41 -3.05
N THR A 95 -2.51 10.44 -2.44
CA THR A 95 -2.34 10.76 -1.02
C THR A 95 -2.87 12.16 -0.69
N SER A 96 -2.68 13.14 -1.59
CA SER A 96 -3.25 14.47 -1.40
C SER A 96 -4.78 14.44 -1.38
N ARG A 97 -5.41 13.65 -2.25
CA ARG A 97 -6.87 13.46 -2.23
C ARG A 97 -7.35 12.84 -0.94
N VAL A 98 -6.67 11.81 -0.43
CA VAL A 98 -6.97 11.18 0.87
C VAL A 98 -6.93 12.22 2.00
N ARG A 99 -5.90 13.07 2.02
CA ARG A 99 -5.75 14.17 2.99
C ARG A 99 -6.86 15.22 2.86
N GLU A 100 -7.16 15.66 1.64
CA GLU A 100 -8.20 16.67 1.37
C GLU A 100 -9.60 16.19 1.78
N LEU A 101 -9.88 14.91 1.58
CA LEU A 101 -11.12 14.25 2.02
C LEU A 101 -11.18 14.08 3.54
N LYS A 102 -10.08 14.31 4.26
CA LYS A 102 -9.96 14.08 5.71
C LYS A 102 -10.40 12.67 6.09
N LEU A 103 -9.95 11.69 5.30
CA LEU A 103 -10.30 10.29 5.50
C LEU A 103 -10.01 9.88 6.94
N LYS A 104 -11.01 9.31 7.60
CA LYS A 104 -10.87 8.82 8.97
C LYS A 104 -10.30 7.42 9.00
N ARG A 105 -9.76 7.03 10.15
CA ARG A 105 -9.17 5.70 10.34
C ARG A 105 -10.19 4.60 10.05
N GLU A 106 -11.43 4.79 10.48
CA GLU A 106 -12.55 3.87 10.29
C GLU A 106 -12.87 3.70 8.80
N GLU A 107 -12.88 4.79 8.04
CA GLU A 107 -13.12 4.78 6.59
C GLU A 107 -11.96 4.11 5.85
N TYR A 108 -10.72 4.39 6.25
CA TYR A 108 -9.53 3.74 5.70
C TYR A 108 -9.56 2.22 5.87
N VAL A 109 -9.85 1.71 7.07
CA VAL A 109 -9.88 0.25 7.29
C VAL A 109 -11.01 -0.42 6.50
N CYS A 110 -12.16 0.27 6.34
CA CYS A 110 -13.25 -0.19 5.49
C CYS A 110 -12.85 -0.23 4.02
N LEU A 111 -12.23 0.84 3.49
CA LEU A 111 -11.74 0.87 2.11
C LEU A 111 -10.72 -0.25 1.84
N LYS A 112 -9.79 -0.47 2.78
CA LYS A 112 -8.80 -1.54 2.69
C LYS A 112 -9.47 -2.92 2.61
N ALA A 113 -10.51 -3.15 3.40
CA ALA A 113 -11.28 -4.40 3.35
C ALA A 113 -12.12 -4.53 2.06
N MET A 114 -12.70 -3.44 1.56
CA MET A 114 -13.42 -3.42 0.29
C MET A 114 -12.50 -3.78 -0.88
N ILE A 115 -11.27 -3.24 -0.90
CA ILE A 115 -10.26 -3.61 -1.90
C ILE A 115 -10.01 -5.12 -1.87
N LEU A 116 -9.76 -5.71 -0.69
CA LEU A 116 -9.52 -7.16 -0.59
C LEU A 116 -10.69 -8.01 -1.10
N LEU A 117 -11.93 -7.57 -0.88
CA LEU A 117 -13.13 -8.38 -1.13
C LEU A 117 -13.79 -8.11 -2.50
N ASN A 118 -13.28 -7.14 -3.27
CA ASN A 118 -13.87 -6.70 -4.54
C ASN A 118 -12.97 -6.98 -5.76
N SER A 119 -11.81 -7.60 -5.55
CA SER A 119 -10.83 -7.94 -6.60
C SER A 119 -10.99 -9.35 -7.15
#